data_AF-A0A7Y9H6T7-F1
#
_entry.id   AF-A0A7Y9H6T7-F1
#
_cell.length_a   1.000
_cell.length_b   1.000
_cell.length_c   1.000
_cell.angle_alpha   90.00
_cell.angle_beta   90.00
_cell.angle_gamma   90.00
#
_symmetry.space_group_name_H-M   'P 1'
#
loop_
_entity.id
_entity.type
_entity.pdbx_description
1 polymer ?
#
loop_
_entity_poly.entity_id
_entity_poly.type
_entity_poly.pdbx_seq_one_letter_code
_entity_poly.pdbx_strand_id
1 'polypeptide(L)' 'MRVWKMLGLAGILAGVATGAAVARDERVRRHYDAGEIRERLHRRHAEAVDRAPQQAEAQERSAD' A
#
# COMPACT_ATOMS: atom_id res chain seq x y z
N MET A 1 -26.56 -31.08 -9.09
CA MET A 1 -25.11 -30.77 -9.09
C MET A 1 -24.86 -29.50 -8.28
N ARG A 2 -24.06 -29.59 -7.22
CA ARG A 2 -23.17 -28.56 -6.63
C ARG A 2 -23.66 -27.09 -6.63
N VAL A 3 -24.87 -26.84 -6.13
CA VAL A 3 -25.41 -25.48 -5.87
C VAL A 3 -24.43 -24.65 -5.03
N TRP A 4 -23.73 -25.31 -4.11
CA TRP A 4 -22.72 -24.72 -3.25
C TRP A 4 -21.45 -24.24 -3.97
N LYS A 5 -21.08 -24.87 -5.09
CA LYS A 5 -19.96 -24.38 -5.93
C LYS A 5 -20.34 -23.14 -6.73
N MET A 6 -21.60 -23.05 -7.15
CA MET A 6 -22.10 -21.86 -7.85
C MET A 6 -22.12 -20.64 -6.92
N LEU A 7 -22.44 -20.84 -5.65
CA LEU A 7 -22.44 -19.76 -4.66
C LEU A 7 -21.03 -19.21 -4.39
N GLY A 8 -20.03 -20.09 -4.25
CA GLY A 8 -18.63 -19.68 -4.12
C GLY A 8 -18.09 -18.97 -5.37
N LEU A 9 -18.47 -19.46 -6.56
CA LEU A 9 -18.04 -18.85 -7.82
C LEU A 9 -18.70 -17.49 -8.06
N ALA A 10 -19.97 -17.31 -7.68
CA ALA A 10 -20.67 -16.04 -7.75
C ALA A 10 -20.03 -14.97 -6.85
N GLY A 11 -19.57 -15.36 -5.66
CA GLY A 11 -18.84 -14.45 -4.76
C GLY A 11 -17.52 -13.95 -5.36
N ILE A 12 -16.74 -14.83 -6.00
CA ILE A 12 -15.49 -14.46 -6.66
C ILE A 12 -15.75 -13.56 -7.87
N LEU A 13 -16.73 -13.92 -8.71
CA LEU A 13 -17.09 -13.13 -9.89
C LEU A 13 -17.60 -11.73 -9.53
N ALA A 14 -18.34 -11.58 -8.42
CA ALA A 14 -18.76 -10.28 -7.90
C ALA A 14 -17.57 -9.42 -7.43
N GLY A 15 -16.53 -10.04 -6.84
CA GLY A 15 -15.32 -9.35 -6.39
C GLY A 15 -14.45 -8.83 -7.53
N VAL A 16 -14.37 -9.55 -8.66
CA VAL A 16 -13.58 -9.13 -9.83
C VAL A 16 -14.17 -7.87 -10.47
N ALA A 17 -15.50 -7.74 -10.52
CA ALA A 17 -16.14 -6.54 -11.05
C ALA A 17 -15.81 -5.29 -10.20
N THR A 18 -15.78 -5.44 -8.87
CA THR A 18 -15.42 -4.35 -7.95
C THR A 18 -13.90 -4.07 -7.96
N GLY A 19 -13.06 -5.11 -7.96
CA GLY A 19 -11.61 -4.98 -7.92
C GLY A 19 -10.99 -4.43 -9.21
N ALA A 20 -11.52 -4.82 -10.38
CA ALA A 20 -11.05 -4.32 -11.67
C ALA A 20 -11.41 -2.84 -11.90
N ALA A 21 -12.56 -2.38 -11.40
CA ALA A 21 -12.93 -0.97 -11.43
C ALA A 21 -11.99 -0.13 -10.56
N VAL A 22 -11.64 -0.59 -9.35
CA VAL A 22 -10.66 0.07 -8.48
C VAL A 22 -9.28 0.11 -9.13
N ALA A 23 -8.80 -0.98 -9.72
CA ALA A 23 -7.51 -1.02 -10.41
C ALA A 23 -7.45 -0.12 -11.67
N ARG A 24 -8.59 0.08 -12.34
CA ARG A 24 -8.70 0.94 -13.53
C ARG A 24 -8.89 2.41 -13.17
N ASP A 25 -9.68 2.72 -12.14
CA ASP A 25 -9.88 4.09 -11.64
C ASP A 25 -8.56 4.65 -11.07
N GLU A 26 -7.74 3.80 -10.45
CA GLU A 26 -6.36 4.11 -10.04
C GLU A 26 -5.43 4.47 -11.21
N ARG A 27 -5.74 4.05 -12.44
CA ARG A 27 -4.95 4.40 -13.65
C ARG A 27 -5.42 5.71 -14.29
N VAL A 28 -6.69 6.06 -14.14
CA VAL A 28 -7.33 7.16 -14.87
C VAL A 28 -7.43 8.43 -14.03
N ARG A 29 -7.35 8.34 -12.69
CA ARG A 29 -7.54 9.48 -11.77
C ARG A 29 -6.33 9.84 -10.90
N ARG A 30 -5.10 9.66 -11.38
CA ARG A 30 -3.92 10.08 -10.60
C ARG A 30 -3.67 11.59 -10.70
N HIS A 31 -4.25 12.29 -9.73
CA HIS A 31 -3.72 13.56 -9.21
C HIS A 31 -2.45 13.37 -8.34
N TYR A 32 -1.86 12.18 -8.32
CA TYR A 32 -0.49 11.89 -7.88
C TYR A 32 -0.02 10.68 -8.67
N ASP A 33 0.95 10.81 -9.59
CA ASP A 33 1.40 9.69 -10.44
C ASP A 33 2.08 8.59 -9.60
N ALA A 34 2.14 7.35 -10.09
CA ALA A 34 2.86 6.26 -9.41
C ALA A 34 4.35 6.57 -9.25
N GLY A 35 4.93 7.37 -10.15
CA GLY A 35 6.27 7.93 -9.96
C GLY A 35 6.35 8.82 -8.73
N GLU A 36 5.37 9.69 -8.53
CA GLU A 36 5.30 10.65 -7.43
C GLU A 36 5.09 9.96 -6.07
N ILE A 37 4.29 8.89 -6.03
CA ILE A 37 4.15 8.04 -4.84
C ILE A 37 5.48 7.36 -4.50
N ARG A 38 6.20 6.82 -5.50
CA ARG A 38 7.52 6.21 -5.29
C ARG A 38 8.55 7.21 -4.80
N GLU A 39 8.54 8.42 -5.34
CA GLU A 39 9.44 9.50 -4.94
C GLU A 39 9.16 9.95 -3.51
N ARG A 40 7.88 10.11 -3.14
CA ARG A 40 7.49 10.47 -1.79
C ARG A 40 7.84 9.38 -0.77
N LEU A 41 7.75 8.11 -1.17
CA LEU A 41 8.18 6.98 -0.34
C LEU A 41 9.70 6.95 -0.17
N HIS A 42 10.47 7.13 -1.25
CA HIS A 42 11.93 7.25 -1.19
C HIS A 42 12.38 8.41 -0.31
N ARG A 43 11.71 9.56 -0.42
CA ARG A 43 12.00 10.74 0.41
C ARG A 43 11.81 10.44 1.90
N ARG A 44 10.67 9.85 2.28
CA ARG A 44 10.41 9.44 3.67
C ARG A 44 11.39 8.37 4.17
N HIS A 45 11.77 7.44 3.31
CA HIS A 45 12.75 6.41 3.64
C HIS A 45 14.12 7.03 3.90
N ALA A 46 14.59 7.94 3.04
CA ALA A 46 15.84 8.68 3.23
C ALA A 46 15.81 9.48 4.54
N GLU A 47 14.73 10.23 4.81
CA GLU A 47 14.56 10.96 6.06
C GLU A 47 14.57 10.05 7.30
N ALA A 48 14.02 8.84 7.20
CA ALA A 48 14.03 7.87 8.29
C ALA A 48 15.42 7.26 8.52
N VAL A 49 16.15 6.96 7.44
CA VAL A 49 17.54 6.48 7.49
C VAL A 49 18.45 7.53 8.12
N ASP A 50 18.29 8.80 7.75
CA ASP A 50 19.07 9.90 8.31
C ASP A 50 18.77 10.13 9.80
N ARG A 51 17.52 9.89 10.23
CA ARG A 51 17.10 10.03 11.63
C ARG A 51 17.48 8.83 12.49
N ALA A 52 17.66 7.64 11.91
CA ALA A 52 18.00 6.41 12.63
C ALA A 52 19.22 6.53 13.58
N PRO A 53 20.38 7.12 13.17
CA PRO A 53 21.51 7.30 14.09
C PRO A 53 21.19 8.27 15.24
N GLN A 54 20.44 9.35 14.97
CA GLN A 54 20.02 10.30 16.01
C GLN A 54 19.08 9.66 17.04
N GLN A 55 18.24 8.72 16.60
CA GLN A 55 17.36 7.95 17.47
C GLN A 55 18.16 6.96 18.32
N ALA A 56 19.18 6.31 17.76
CA ALA A 56 20.05 5.41 18.51
C ALA A 56 20.80 6.15 19.63
N GLU A 57 21.37 7.32 19.32
CA GLU A 57 22.07 8.15 20.30
C GLU A 57 21.13 8.73 21.38
N ALA A 58 19.90 9.12 21.00
CA ALA A 58 18.90 9.59 21.96
C ALA A 58 18.40 8.45 22.87
N GLN A 59 18.30 7.24 22.33
CA GLN A 59 17.89 6.05 23.09
C GLN A 59 18.97 5.63 24.08
N GLU A 60 20.24 5.68 23.69
CA GLU A 60 21.38 5.37 24.57
C GLU A 60 21.49 6.38 25.71
N ARG A 61 21.30 7.69 25.42
CA ARG A 61 21.33 8.76 26.43
C ARG A 61 20.15 8.76 27.41
N SER A 62 19.07 8.05 27.07
CA SER A 62 17.91 7.85 27.95
C SER A 62 18.03 6.59 28.81
N ALA A 63 18.97 5.70 28.46
CA ALA A 63 19.24 4.47 29.18
C ALA A 63 20.34 4.64 30.26
N ASP A 64 21.03 5.79 30.25
CA ASP A 64 22.06 6.21 31.21
C ASP A 64 21.46 7.19 32.24
#